data_AF-A0A1Y4IF65-F1
#
_entry.id   AF-A0A1Y4IF65-F1
#
_cell.length_a   1.000
_cell.length_b   1.000
_cell.length_c   1.000
_cell.angle_alpha   90.00
_cell.angle_beta   90.00
_cell.angle_gamma   90.00
#
_symmetry.space_group_name_H-M   'P 1'
#
loop_
_entity.id
_entity.type
_entity.pdbx_description
1 polymer ?
#
loop_
_entity_poly.entity_id
_entity_poly.type
_entity_poly.pdbx_seq_one_letter_code
_entity_poly.pdbx_strand_id
1 'polypeptide(L)'
;MALHNMDPKRCPMPNQDPNVRNKNFKEVALGYTPEMAVNEAKRCLGCKNKPCQTGCPVGIDIPSFIAKVAEEDFEGAYQVLSASSALPAVCGRVCPQETQCEGKCVRGIKGESVG
;
A
#
# COMPACT_ATOMS: atom_id res chain seq x y z
N MET A 1 9.24 16.32 13.49
CA MET A 1 8.19 15.29 13.34
C MET A 1 7.68 15.39 11.91
N ALA A 2 7.86 14.35 11.09
CA ALA A 2 7.26 14.35 9.76
C ALA A 2 5.73 14.43 9.93
N LEU A 3 5.11 15.43 9.32
CA LEU A 3 3.66 15.61 9.34
C LEU A 3 3.03 14.50 8.50
N HIS A 4 2.19 13.67 9.12
CA HIS A 4 1.42 12.66 8.41
C HIS A 4 0.42 13.34 7.46
N ASN A 5 0.24 12.77 6.27
CA ASN A 5 -0.81 13.18 5.35
C ASN A 5 -2.17 12.76 5.91
N MET A 6 -2.98 13.74 6.34
CA MET A 6 -4.28 13.50 6.97
C MET A 6 -5.44 13.39 5.98
N ASP A 7 -5.21 13.45 4.66
CA ASP A 7 -6.26 13.32 3.64
C ASP A 7 -7.07 12.03 3.87
N PRO A 8 -8.39 12.10 4.12
CA PRO A 8 -9.21 10.92 4.39
C PRO A 8 -9.30 9.97 3.20
N LYS A 9 -8.98 10.43 1.98
CA LYS A 9 -9.02 9.63 0.75
C LYS A 9 -7.64 9.12 0.36
N ARG A 10 -7.60 7.93 -0.24
CA ARG A 10 -6.41 7.31 -0.81
C ARG A 10 -6.05 7.98 -2.13
N CYS A 11 -4.76 7.97 -2.45
CA CYS A 11 -4.30 8.34 -3.77
C CYS A 11 -4.98 7.43 -4.82
N PRO A 12 -5.69 7.96 -5.81
CA PRO A 12 -6.40 7.11 -6.77
C PRO A 12 -5.40 6.34 -7.64
N MET A 13 -5.53 5.02 -7.68
CA MET A 13 -4.74 4.15 -8.56
C MET A 13 -5.02 4.50 -10.02
N PRO A 14 -4.00 4.84 -10.83
CA PRO A 14 -4.16 4.99 -12.27
C PRO A 14 -4.63 3.67 -12.88
N ASN A 15 -5.68 3.74 -13.69
CA ASN A 15 -6.26 2.58 -14.36
C ASN A 15 -6.39 2.84 -15.86
N GLN A 16 -6.31 1.79 -16.68
CA GLN A 16 -6.67 1.89 -18.09
C GLN A 16 -8.14 2.30 -18.27
N ASP A 17 -8.40 3.12 -19.29
CA ASP A 17 -9.75 3.53 -19.68
C ASP A 17 -10.65 2.31 -19.99
N PRO A 18 -11.91 2.26 -19.52
CA PRO A 18 -12.82 1.16 -19.76
C PRO A 18 -13.02 0.77 -21.24
N ASN A 19 -13.06 1.75 -22.15
CA ASN A 19 -13.27 1.54 -23.59
C ASN A 19 -12.00 1.10 -24.34
N VAL A 20 -10.86 1.12 -23.64
CA VAL A 20 -9.56 0.62 -24.11
C VAL A 20 -9.31 -0.77 -23.53
N ARG A 21 -9.49 -0.96 -22.21
CA ARG A 21 -9.20 -2.23 -21.52
C ARG A 21 -10.14 -3.37 -21.91
N ASN A 22 -11.32 -3.07 -22.42
CA ASN A 22 -12.25 -4.09 -22.94
C ASN A 22 -11.80 -4.74 -24.27
N LYS A 23 -10.69 -4.27 -24.87
CA LYS A 23 -10.16 -4.74 -26.15
C LYS A 23 -8.79 -5.42 -26.05
N ASN A 24 -8.25 -5.60 -24.85
CA ASN A 24 -6.90 -6.15 -24.66
C ASN A 24 -6.75 -6.88 -23.32
N PHE A 25 -5.65 -7.64 -23.18
CA PHE A 25 -5.31 -8.40 -21.96
C PHE A 25 -4.18 -7.75 -21.14
N LYS A 26 -3.89 -6.46 -21.35
CA LYS A 26 -2.87 -5.73 -20.59
C LYS A 26 -3.39 -5.40 -19.18
N GLU A 27 -2.48 -5.17 -18.25
CA GLU A 27 -2.77 -4.88 -16.86
C GLU A 27 -3.66 -3.63 -16.70
N VAL A 28 -4.76 -3.75 -15.94
CA VAL A 28 -5.73 -2.66 -15.76
C VAL A 28 -5.23 -1.61 -14.79
N ALA A 29 -4.72 -2.03 -13.62
CA ALA A 29 -4.16 -1.14 -12.61
C ALA A 29 -2.70 -0.85 -12.95
N LEU A 30 -2.39 0.38 -13.31
CA LEU A 30 -1.09 0.75 -13.88
C LEU A 30 0.00 0.98 -12.81
N GLY A 31 -0.38 0.92 -11.53
CA GLY A 31 0.52 1.21 -10.41
C GLY A 31 0.70 2.71 -10.15
N TYR A 32 1.32 3.02 -9.03
CA TYR A 32 1.66 4.40 -8.67
C TYR A 32 2.94 4.88 -9.34
N THR A 33 3.01 6.19 -9.60
CA THR A 33 4.30 6.86 -9.79
C THR A 33 5.03 6.97 -8.44
N PRO A 34 6.36 7.21 -8.43
CA PRO A 34 7.08 7.42 -7.18
C PRO A 34 6.46 8.50 -6.28
N GLU A 35 6.05 9.62 -6.87
CA GLU A 35 5.41 10.74 -6.15
C GLU A 35 4.07 10.34 -5.52
N MET A 36 3.24 9.60 -6.25
CA MET A 36 1.97 9.09 -5.75
C MET A 36 2.18 8.09 -4.61
N ALA A 37 3.15 7.18 -4.76
CA ALA A 37 3.50 6.20 -3.74
C ALA A 37 3.99 6.86 -2.45
N VAL A 38 4.87 7.87 -2.55
CA VAL A 38 5.34 8.66 -1.41
C VAL A 38 4.19 9.41 -0.74
N ASN A 39 3.28 10.00 -1.52
CA ASN A 39 2.12 10.72 -0.99
C ASN A 39 1.15 9.80 -0.24
N GLU A 40 0.90 8.60 -0.76
CA GLU A 40 0.08 7.58 -0.10
C GLU A 40 0.78 7.02 1.15
N ALA A 41 2.08 6.74 1.06
CA ALA A 41 2.88 6.24 2.19
C ALA A 41 2.85 7.21 3.39
N LYS A 42 2.87 8.52 3.13
CA LYS A 42 2.74 9.57 4.16
C LYS A 42 1.40 9.55 4.91
N ARG A 43 0.37 8.84 4.44
CA ARG A 43 -0.92 8.65 5.14
C ARG A 43 -0.85 7.61 6.26
N CYS A 44 0.19 6.76 6.28
CA CYS A 44 0.39 5.77 7.33
C CYS A 44 0.71 6.44 8.66
N LEU A 45 0.00 6.06 9.72
CA LEU A 45 0.13 6.67 11.05
C LEU A 45 1.27 6.06 11.89
N GLY A 46 2.03 5.09 11.36
CA GLY A 46 3.06 4.40 12.14
C GLY A 46 2.51 3.71 13.40
N CYS A 47 1.34 3.07 13.30
CA CYS A 47 0.60 2.54 14.45
C CYS A 47 1.45 1.59 15.30
N LYS A 48 1.62 1.88 16.60
CA LYS A 48 2.43 1.06 17.52
C LYS A 48 1.98 -0.42 17.58
N ASN A 49 0.67 -0.67 17.57
CA ASN A 49 0.11 -2.02 17.67
C ASN A 49 -0.01 -2.74 16.31
N LYS A 50 0.36 -2.08 15.20
CA LYS A 50 0.43 -2.63 13.84
C LYS A 50 -0.71 -3.59 13.45
N PRO A 51 -2.00 -3.20 13.55
CA PRO A 51 -3.11 -4.10 13.22
C PRO A 51 -3.12 -4.56 11.75
N CYS A 52 -2.53 -3.79 10.84
CA CYS A 52 -2.32 -4.23 9.45
C CYS A 52 -1.38 -5.45 9.35
N GLN A 53 -0.35 -5.54 10.20
CA GLN A 53 0.58 -6.68 10.23
C GLN A 53 -0.12 -7.95 10.73
N THR A 54 -1.00 -7.84 11.73
CA THR A 54 -1.78 -8.98 12.21
C THR A 54 -2.85 -9.44 11.21
N GLY A 55 -3.32 -8.53 10.35
CA GLY A 55 -4.20 -8.85 9.22
C GLY A 55 -3.49 -9.49 8.02
N CYS A 56 -2.16 -9.47 7.97
CA CYS A 56 -1.37 -10.06 6.90
C CYS A 56 -1.03 -11.53 7.24
N PRO A 57 -1.41 -12.53 6.41
CA PRO A 57 -1.15 -13.95 6.69
C PRO A 57 0.33 -14.31 6.89
N VAL A 58 1.24 -13.56 6.28
CA VAL A 58 2.70 -13.78 6.38
C VAL A 58 3.38 -12.74 7.27
N GLY A 59 2.61 -11.89 7.96
CA GLY A 59 3.13 -10.99 8.99
C GLY A 59 4.10 -9.90 8.49
N ILE A 60 3.92 -9.38 7.27
CA ILE A 60 4.76 -8.29 6.72
C ILE A 60 4.81 -7.11 7.69
N ASP A 61 6.00 -6.56 7.94
CA ASP A 61 6.17 -5.32 8.72
C ASP A 61 5.76 -4.08 7.91
N ILE A 62 4.44 -3.95 7.71
CA ILE A 62 3.82 -2.93 6.86
C ILE A 62 4.23 -1.50 7.24
N PRO A 63 4.15 -1.09 8.51
CA PRO A 63 4.54 0.27 8.88
C PRO A 63 5.99 0.60 8.57
N SER A 64 6.89 -0.38 8.70
CA SER A 64 8.32 -0.17 8.46
C SER A 64 8.63 0.01 6.98
N PHE A 65 8.11 -0.83 6.08
CA PHE A 65 8.38 -0.63 4.65
C PHE A 65 7.69 0.63 4.13
N ILE A 66 6.49 0.98 4.63
CA ILE A 66 5.81 2.21 4.23
C ILE A 66 6.59 3.45 4.68
N ALA A 67 7.18 3.42 5.89
CA ALA A 67 8.03 4.52 6.36
C ALA A 67 9.23 4.74 5.42
N LYS A 68 9.85 3.65 4.93
CA LYS A 68 10.92 3.71 3.94
C LYS A 68 10.47 4.29 2.60
N VAL A 69 9.28 3.92 2.11
CA VAL A 69 8.70 4.55 0.91
C VAL A 69 8.46 6.06 1.14
N ALA A 70 7.98 6.47 2.31
CA ALA A 70 7.75 7.88 2.63
C ALA A 70 9.05 8.71 2.70
N GLU A 71 10.18 8.06 2.98
CA GLU A 71 11.55 8.60 2.98
C GLU A 71 12.22 8.52 1.60
N GLU A 72 11.53 8.02 0.57
CA GLU A 72 12.09 7.73 -0.77
C GLU A 72 13.22 6.69 -0.79
N ASP A 73 13.36 5.93 0.30
CA ASP A 73 14.28 4.79 0.44
C ASP A 73 13.62 3.51 -0.10
N PHE A 74 13.44 3.44 -1.42
CA PHE A 74 12.75 2.33 -2.08
C PHE A 74 13.50 0.99 -1.93
N GLU A 75 14.82 1.01 -1.91
CA GLU A 75 15.63 -0.18 -1.67
C GLU A 75 15.44 -0.67 -0.23
N GLY A 76 15.51 0.22 0.77
CA GLY A 76 15.22 -0.13 2.15
C GLY A 76 13.80 -0.68 2.34
N ALA A 77 12.82 -0.11 1.63
CA ALA A 77 11.45 -0.64 1.62
C ALA A 77 11.41 -2.07 1.06
N TYR A 78 12.09 -2.33 -0.06
CA TYR A 78 12.17 -3.64 -0.66
C TYR A 78 12.83 -4.67 0.28
N GLN A 79 13.91 -4.31 0.96
CA GLN A 79 14.58 -5.20 1.92
C GLN A 79 13.67 -5.59 3.09
N VAL A 80 12.90 -4.64 3.64
CA VAL A 80 11.93 -4.94 4.72
C VAL A 80 10.84 -5.90 4.23
N LEU A 81 10.29 -5.65 3.05
CA LEU A 81 9.15 -6.41 2.55
C LEU A 81 9.55 -7.79 1.99
N SER A 82 10.75 -7.93 1.41
CA SER A 82 11.31 -9.22 0.97
C SER A 82 11.75 -10.13 2.12
N ALA A 83 11.97 -9.59 3.32
CA ALA A 83 12.28 -10.39 4.50
C ALA A 83 11.13 -11.34 4.92
N SER A 84 9.89 -11.05 4.54
CA SER A 84 8.71 -11.87 4.90
C SER A 84 7.94 -12.41 3.70
N SER A 85 8.11 -11.84 2.51
CA SER A 85 7.40 -12.28 1.29
C SER A 85 8.37 -12.55 0.16
N ALA A 86 8.31 -13.76 -0.40
CA ALA A 86 9.06 -14.12 -1.60
C ALA A 86 8.45 -13.58 -2.90
N LEU A 87 7.17 -13.16 -2.88
CA LEU A 87 6.41 -12.78 -4.07
C LEU A 87 5.64 -11.45 -3.89
N PRO A 88 6.27 -10.37 -3.40
CA PRO A 88 5.56 -9.15 -3.05
C PRO A 88 4.88 -8.47 -4.25
N ALA A 89 5.49 -8.54 -5.44
CA ALA A 89 4.92 -7.99 -6.67
C ALA A 89 3.63 -8.72 -7.09
N VAL A 90 3.47 -9.99 -6.71
CA VAL A 90 2.27 -10.79 -6.95
C VAL A 90 1.24 -10.53 -5.85
N CYS A 91 1.63 -10.69 -4.58
CA CYS A 91 0.74 -10.50 -3.44
C CYS A 91 0.10 -9.11 -3.41
N GLY A 92 0.88 -8.05 -3.69
CA GLY A 92 0.34 -6.69 -3.77
C GLY A 92 -0.74 -6.49 -4.83
N ARG A 93 -0.81 -7.37 -5.84
CA ARG A 93 -1.81 -7.32 -6.91
C ARG A 93 -3.05 -8.17 -6.65
N VAL A 94 -2.88 -9.32 -5.99
CA VAL A 94 -3.92 -10.37 -5.95
C VAL A 94 -4.44 -10.71 -4.56
N CYS A 95 -3.79 -10.23 -3.50
CA CYS A 95 -4.33 -10.42 -2.15
C CYS A 95 -5.70 -9.73 -2.05
N PRO A 96 -6.69 -10.32 -1.37
CA PRO A 96 -7.94 -9.62 -1.04
C PRO A 96 -7.71 -8.68 0.15
N GLN A 97 -7.03 -7.56 -0.07
CA GLN A 97 -6.57 -6.66 0.99
C GLN A 97 -7.70 -6.14 1.89
N GLU A 98 -8.90 -5.96 1.33
CA GLU A 98 -10.12 -5.52 2.01
C GLU A 98 -10.55 -6.46 3.15
N THR A 99 -10.16 -7.74 3.07
CA THR A 99 -10.37 -8.73 4.14
C THR A 99 -9.11 -9.03 4.95
N GLN A 100 -7.97 -8.45 4.58
CA GLN A 100 -6.64 -8.69 5.19
C GLN A 100 -6.07 -7.41 5.80
N CYS A 101 -4.89 -6.98 5.36
CA CYS A 101 -4.13 -5.86 5.93
C CYS A 101 -4.91 -4.54 5.90
N GLU A 102 -5.56 -4.20 4.77
CA GLU A 102 -6.34 -2.96 4.65
C GLU A 102 -7.61 -3.00 5.49
N GLY A 103 -8.28 -4.15 5.58
CA GLY A 103 -9.43 -4.37 6.45
C GLY A 103 -9.14 -4.19 7.95
N LYS A 104 -7.87 -4.19 8.34
CA LYS A 104 -7.40 -3.93 9.72
C LYS A 104 -6.75 -2.54 9.89
N CYS A 105 -6.65 -1.74 8.83
CA CYS A 105 -5.98 -0.45 8.89
C CYS A 105 -6.78 0.57 9.71
N VAL A 106 -6.13 1.23 10.68
CA VAL A 106 -6.79 2.23 11.55
C VAL A 106 -7.36 3.42 10.75
N ARG A 107 -6.70 3.79 9.65
CA ARG A 107 -7.18 4.85 8.74
C ARG A 107 -8.52 4.49 8.09
N GLY A 108 -8.75 3.21 7.85
CA GLY A 108 -10.00 2.67 7.29
C GLY A 108 -11.23 2.76 8.20
N ILE A 109 -11.08 3.10 9.49
CA ILE A 109 -12.22 3.18 10.43
C ILE A 109 -13.10 4.41 10.15
N LYS A 110 -12.49 5.54 9.77
CA LYS A 110 -13.18 6.83 9.52
C LYS A 110 -12.85 7.44 8.15
N GLY A 111 -12.18 6.69 7.28
CA GLY A 111 -11.73 7.12 5.97
C GLY A 111 -11.30 5.90 5.16
N GLU A 112 -10.41 6.11 4.20
CA GLU A 112 -9.85 5.01 3.42
C GLU A 112 -8.55 4.48 4.06
N SER A 113 -8.34 3.16 3.96
CA SER A 113 -7.08 2.49 4.32
C SER A 113 -5.89 3.11 3.60
N VAL A 114 -4.69 2.81 4.10
CA VAL A 114 -3.45 3.05 3.34
C VAL A 114 -3.30 1.89 2.38
N GLY A 115 -3.17 2.20 1.08
CA GLY A 115 -3.02 1.24 -0.01
C GLY A 115 -1.58 1.03 -0.47
#